data_AF-A0A4Q3VQ25-F1
#
_entry.id   AF-A0A4Q3VQ25-F1
#
_cell.length_a   1.000
_cell.length_b   1.000
_cell.length_c   1.000
_cell.angle_alpha   90.00
_cell.angle_beta   90.00
_cell.angle_gamma   90.00
#
_symmetry.space_group_name_H-M   'P 1'
#
loop_
_entity.id
_entity.type
_entity.pdbx_description
1 polymer ?
#
loop_
_entity_poly.entity_id
_entity_poly.type
_entity_poly.pdbx_seq_one_letter_code
_entity_poly.pdbx_strand_id
1 'polypeptide(L)'
;MKQFSANRKSIKMVASKETAPAFTNEIFADSLEVMESYCQQKIVLLQSALEKLNILEDALEIISVCQQIKREKKMLKEIVGKYE
;
A
#
# COMPACT_ATOMS: atom_id res chain seq x y z
N MET A 1 -41.51 40.91 20.01
CA MET A 1 -40.96 39.85 19.13
C MET A 1 -39.91 39.08 19.92
N LYS A 2 -40.11 37.77 20.11
CA LYS A 2 -39.28 36.91 20.97
C LYS A 2 -38.03 36.49 20.20
N GLN A 3 -36.84 36.75 20.77
CA GLN A 3 -35.57 36.33 20.19
C GLN A 3 -35.43 34.81 20.33
N PHE A 4 -35.21 34.12 19.22
CA PHE A 4 -34.93 32.69 19.20
C PHE A 4 -33.46 32.43 19.55
N SER A 5 -33.26 31.67 20.62
CA SER A 5 -31.98 31.16 21.09
C SER A 5 -31.39 30.15 20.10
N ALA A 6 -30.15 30.37 19.66
CA ALA A 6 -29.36 29.41 18.91
C ALA A 6 -28.31 28.77 19.84
N ASN A 7 -28.68 27.63 20.44
CA ASN A 7 -27.79 26.80 21.24
C ASN A 7 -26.91 25.95 20.30
N ARG A 8 -25.66 26.36 20.05
CA ARG A 8 -24.68 25.56 19.29
C ARG A 8 -24.21 24.39 20.16
N LYS A 9 -24.86 23.24 20.04
CA LYS A 9 -24.28 21.97 20.49
C LYS A 9 -23.06 21.68 19.62
N SER A 10 -21.88 21.67 20.23
CA SER A 10 -20.63 21.25 19.60
C SER A 10 -20.74 19.78 19.20
N ILE A 11 -20.58 19.51 17.91
CA ILE A 11 -20.45 18.16 17.37
C ILE A 11 -19.10 17.64 17.89
N LYS A 12 -19.14 16.70 18.85
CA LYS A 12 -17.97 15.90 19.21
C LYS A 12 -17.58 15.08 17.98
N MET A 13 -16.47 15.44 17.34
CA MET A 13 -15.80 14.57 16.38
C MET A 13 -15.41 13.28 17.12
N VAL A 14 -16.10 12.19 16.77
CA VAL A 14 -15.67 10.85 17.13
C VAL A 14 -14.37 10.63 16.39
N ALA A 15 -13.27 10.52 17.14
CA ALA A 15 -11.97 10.14 16.59
C ALA A 15 -12.16 8.84 15.82
N SER A 16 -12.05 8.93 14.49
CA SER A 16 -11.99 7.78 13.61
C SER A 16 -10.88 6.87 14.14
N LYS A 17 -11.25 5.69 14.63
CA LYS A 17 -10.30 4.62 14.89
C LYS A 17 -9.54 4.43 13.58
N GLU A 18 -8.26 4.80 13.58
CA GLU A 18 -7.32 4.42 12.54
C GLU A 18 -7.38 2.90 12.46
N THR A 19 -8.10 2.40 11.46
CA THR A 19 -8.02 1.00 11.06
C THR A 19 -6.60 0.79 10.60
N ALA A 20 -5.77 0.24 11.50
CA ALA A 20 -4.45 -0.26 11.17
C ALA A 20 -4.56 -1.08 9.89
N PRO A 21 -3.69 -0.86 8.88
CA PRO A 21 -3.74 -1.64 7.66
C PRO A 21 -3.55 -3.12 8.04
N ALA A 22 -4.59 -3.93 7.81
CA ALA A 22 -4.72 -5.30 8.31
C ALA A 22 -3.69 -6.31 7.74
N PHE A 23 -2.71 -5.87 6.96
CA PHE A 23 -1.66 -6.72 6.43
C PHE A 23 -0.37 -5.92 6.23
N THR A 24 0.28 -5.53 7.32
CA THR A 24 1.74 -5.44 7.29
C THR A 24 2.24 -6.87 7.23
N ASN A 25 2.48 -7.40 6.03
CA ASN A 25 3.31 -8.58 5.88
C ASN A 25 4.71 -8.18 6.37
N GLU A 26 4.93 -8.33 7.67
CA GLU A 26 6.25 -8.22 8.28
C GLU A 26 7.09 -9.32 7.66
N ILE A 27 7.91 -8.94 6.69
CA ILE A 27 8.93 -9.80 6.12
C ILE A 27 10.00 -9.90 7.20
N PHE A 28 10.00 -11.01 7.95
CA PHE A 28 11.10 -11.41 8.82
C PHE A 28 12.25 -11.88 7.93
N ALA A 29 12.90 -10.93 7.27
CA ALA A 29 14.15 -11.19 6.57
C ALA A 29 15.28 -10.91 7.56
N ASP A 30 16.06 -11.95 7.86
CA ASP A 30 17.16 -11.88 8.83
C ASP A 30 18.32 -10.96 8.38
N SER A 31 18.27 -10.47 7.13
CA SER A 31 19.20 -9.47 6.61
C SER A 31 18.56 -8.59 5.51
N LEU A 32 19.13 -7.39 5.31
CA LEU A 32 18.76 -6.49 4.22
C LEU A 32 18.98 -7.14 2.84
N GLU A 33 19.99 -7.99 2.68
CA GLU A 33 20.25 -8.75 1.45
C GLU A 33 19.10 -9.71 1.11
N VAL A 34 18.52 -10.37 2.12
CA VAL A 34 17.35 -11.25 1.93
C VAL A 34 16.13 -10.43 1.51
N MET A 35 15.93 -9.25 2.10
CA MET A 35 14.86 -8.33 1.68
C MET A 35 15.04 -7.86 0.24
N GLU A 36 16.26 -7.50 -0.13
CA GLU A 36 16.60 -7.07 -1.49
C GLU A 36 16.28 -8.18 -2.49
N SER A 37 16.76 -9.40 -2.23
CA SER A 37 16.52 -10.56 -3.08
C SER A 37 15.03 -10.88 -3.19
N TYR A 38 14.29 -10.81 -2.08
CA TYR A 38 12.84 -10.99 -2.08
C TYR A 38 12.13 -9.98 -3.00
N CYS A 39 12.40 -8.69 -2.84
CA CYS A 39 11.77 -7.65 -3.66
C CYS A 39 12.10 -7.82 -5.14
N GLN A 40 13.35 -8.16 -5.48
CA GLN A 40 13.76 -8.45 -6.86
C GLN A 40 12.99 -9.64 -7.45
N GLN A 41 12.97 -10.77 -6.75
CA GLN A 41 12.25 -11.98 -7.19
C GLN A 41 10.74 -11.73 -7.34
N LYS A 42 10.15 -10.99 -6.40
CA LYS A 42 8.73 -10.67 -6.44
C LYS A 42 8.35 -9.77 -7.61
N ILE A 43 9.19 -8.81 -7.98
CA ILE A 43 8.98 -8.00 -9.19
C ILE A 43 8.96 -8.89 -10.43
N VAL A 44 9.88 -9.84 -10.55
CA VAL A 44 9.94 -10.78 -11.69
C VAL A 44 8.65 -11.61 -11.75
N LEU A 45 8.19 -12.16 -10.61
CA LEU A 45 6.94 -12.93 -10.57
C LEU A 45 5.72 -12.10 -10.99
N LEU A 46 5.63 -10.84 -10.55
CA LEU A 46 4.55 -9.93 -10.93
C LEU A 46 4.60 -9.57 -12.41
N GLN A 47 5.80 -9.43 -13.00
CA GLN A 47 5.97 -9.23 -14.43
C GLN A 47 5.50 -10.45 -15.24
N SER A 48 5.90 -11.65 -14.84
CA SER A 48 5.42 -12.89 -15.48
C SER A 48 3.92 -13.11 -15.29
N ALA A 49 3.31 -12.58 -14.23
CA ALA A 49 1.85 -12.58 -14.08
C ALA A 49 1.18 -11.64 -15.09
N LEU A 50 1.70 -10.42 -15.28
CA LEU A 50 1.19 -9.47 -16.27
C LEU A 50 1.20 -10.03 -17.69
N GLU A 51 2.22 -10.79 -18.06
CA GLU A 51 2.33 -11.42 -19.38
C GLU A 51 1.18 -12.41 -19.69
N LYS A 52 0.50 -12.90 -18.65
CA LYS A 52 -0.59 -13.87 -18.78
C LYS A 52 -1.98 -13.22 -18.74
N LEU A 53 -2.07 -11.93 -18.38
CA LEU A 53 -3.34 -11.22 -18.24
C LEU A 53 -3.79 -10.64 -19.58
N ASN A 54 -5.09 -10.69 -19.82
CA ASN A 54 -5.70 -10.10 -21.00
C ASN A 54 -6.13 -8.66 -20.70
N ILE A 55 -5.75 -7.71 -21.57
CA ILE A 55 -6.03 -6.28 -21.35
C ILE A 55 -7.53 -5.93 -21.34
N LEU A 56 -8.36 -6.67 -22.07
CA LEU A 56 -9.79 -6.42 -22.17
C LEU A 56 -10.56 -7.01 -20.99
N GLU A 57 -10.09 -8.14 -20.47
CA GLU A 57 -10.79 -8.90 -19.43
C GLU A 57 -10.26 -8.57 -18.03
N ASP A 58 -8.97 -8.29 -17.90
CA ASP A 58 -8.27 -8.22 -16.61
C ASP A 58 -7.75 -6.80 -16.27
N ALA A 59 -8.34 -5.74 -16.84
CA ALA A 59 -7.85 -4.37 -16.70
C ALA A 59 -7.63 -3.93 -15.23
N LEU A 60 -8.54 -4.30 -14.32
CA LEU A 60 -8.40 -3.99 -12.89
C LEU A 60 -7.28 -4.78 -12.21
N GLU A 61 -7.09 -6.03 -12.61
CA GLU A 61 -6.01 -6.86 -12.09
C GLU A 61 -4.65 -6.36 -12.57
N ILE A 62 -4.54 -5.97 -13.85
CA ILE A 62 -3.36 -5.30 -14.41
C ILE A 62 -2.99 -4.06 -13.59
N ILE A 63 -3.98 -3.20 -13.28
CA ILE A 63 -3.76 -2.02 -12.43
C ILE A 63 -3.24 -2.43 -11.05
N SER A 64 -3.85 -3.43 -10.42
CA SER A 64 -3.44 -3.95 -9.11
C SER A 64 -2.00 -4.48 -9.13
N VAL A 65 -1.64 -5.29 -10.13
CA VAL A 65 -0.29 -5.84 -10.28
C VAL A 65 0.73 -4.73 -10.52
N CYS A 66 0.40 -3.74 -11.34
CA CYS A 66 1.26 -2.57 -11.57
C CYS A 66 1.50 -1.76 -10.29
N GLN A 67 0.47 -1.59 -9.44
CA GLN A 67 0.61 -0.93 -8.15
C GLN A 67 1.50 -1.74 -7.19
N GLN A 68 1.39 -3.08 -7.20
CA GLN A 68 2.27 -3.95 -6.42
C GLN A 68 3.73 -3.81 -6.87
N ILE A 69 4.01 -3.83 -8.18
CA ILE A 69 5.37 -3.61 -8.71
C ILE A 69 5.93 -2.26 -8.25
N LYS A 70 5.12 -1.20 -8.28
CA LYS A 70 5.53 0.12 -7.77
C LYS A 70 5.91 0.09 -6.29
N ARG A 71 5.15 -0.63 -5.45
CA ARG A 71 5.45 -0.79 -4.02
C ARG A 71 6.77 -1.53 -3.79
N GLU A 72 6.95 -2.68 -4.43
CA GLU A 72 8.18 -3.47 -4.31
C GLU A 72 9.42 -2.69 -4.79
N LYS A 73 9.31 -1.93 -5.90
CA LYS A 73 10.38 -1.05 -6.37
C LYS A 73 10.70 0.07 -5.39
N LYS A 74 9.70 0.62 -4.70
CA LYS A 74 9.91 1.65 -3.68
C LYS A 74 10.65 1.05 -2.48
N MET A 75 10.23 -0.12 -2.01
CA MET A 75 10.87 -0.85 -0.92
C MET A 75 12.32 -1.20 -1.25
N LEU A 76 12.59 -1.67 -2.48
CA LEU A 76 13.94 -1.96 -2.94
C LEU A 76 14.84 -0.71 -2.90
N LYS A 77 14.32 0.46 -3.32
CA LYS A 77 15.06 1.73 -3.22
C LYS A 77 15.35 2.12 -1.77
N GLU A 78 14.43 1.87 -0.86
CA GLU A 78 14.62 2.15 0.58
C GLU A 78 15.64 1.19 1.21
N ILE A 79 15.76 -0.04 0.71
CA ILE A 79 16.77 -1.01 1.15
C ILE A 79 18.14 -0.59 0.61
N VAL A 80 18.27 -0.37 -0.70
CA VAL A 80 19.55 -0.01 -1.35
C VAL A 80 20.04 1.37 -0.89
N GLY A 81 19.15 2.34 -0.75
CA GLY A 81 19.50 3.69 -0.26
C GLY A 81 19.92 3.75 1.21
N LYS A 82 19.82 2.64 1.97
CA LYS A 82 20.42 2.51 3.31
C LYS A 82 21.85 1.98 3.30
N TYR A 83 22.36 1.54 2.14
CA TYR A 83 23.73 1.07 1.97
C TYR A 83 24.70 2.17 1.48
N GLU A 84 24.19 3.35 1.09
CA GLU A 84 24.99 4.56 0.84
C GLU A 84 25.15 5.39 2.13
#